data_AF-A0A7J4EQV0-F1
#
_entry.id   AF-A0A7J4EQV0-F1
#
_cell.length_a   1.000
_cell.length_b   1.000
_cell.length_c   1.000
_cell.angle_alpha   90.00
_cell.angle_beta   90.00
_cell.angle_gamma   90.00
#
_symmetry.space_group_name_H-M   'P 1'
#
loop_
_entity.id
_entity.type
_entity.pdbx_description
1 polymer ?
#
loop_
_entity_poly.entity_id
_entity_poly.type
_entity_poly.pdbx_seq_one_letter_code
_entity_poly.pdbx_strand_id
1 'polypeptide(L)' 'MISVFGNLIAESIPLIFNYHIYVADAIQICSCKQEKCNLFVTFDKKLREIAMDEGIEVI' A
#
# COMPACT_ATOMS: atom_id res chain seq x y z
N MET A 1 -3.13 14.32 -4.07
CA MET A 1 -3.97 13.35 -4.81
C MET A 1 -3.04 12.52 -5.67
N ILE A 2 -2.97 11.21 -5.47
CA ILE A 2 -2.10 10.32 -6.25
C ILE A 2 -2.94 9.72 -7.38
N SER A 3 -2.44 9.80 -8.61
CA SER A 3 -3.11 9.22 -9.79
C SER A 3 -2.91 7.72 -9.83
N VAL A 4 -3.97 6.97 -10.11
CA VAL A 4 -3.91 5.50 -10.27
C VAL A 4 -3.76 5.17 -11.74
N PHE A 5 -2.62 4.60 -12.10
CA PHE A 5 -2.30 4.15 -13.45
C PHE A 5 -2.29 2.62 -13.55
N GLY A 6 -2.40 2.08 -14.77
CA GLY A 6 -2.45 0.62 -14.98
C GLY A 6 -1.23 -0.13 -14.44
N ASN A 7 -0.03 0.46 -14.50
CA ASN A 7 1.18 -0.13 -13.93
C ASN A 7 1.10 -0.23 -12.40
N LEU A 8 0.61 0.81 -11.71
CA LEU A 8 0.41 0.79 -10.27
C LEU A 8 -0.57 -0.32 -9.85
N ILE A 9 -1.64 -0.52 -10.62
CA ILE A 9 -2.58 -1.62 -10.38
C ILE A 9 -1.86 -2.97 -10.52
N ALA A 10 -1.10 -3.17 -11.61
CA ALA A 10 -0.35 -4.41 -11.83
C ALA A 10 0.67 -4.67 -10.72
N GLU A 11 1.39 -3.65 -10.27
CA GLU A 11 2.37 -3.72 -9.18
C GLU A 11 1.72 -3.99 -7.80
N SER A 12 0.44 -3.64 -7.62
CA SER A 12 -0.32 -3.95 -6.39
C SER A 12 -0.81 -5.40 -6.31
N ILE A 13 -0.89 -6.13 -7.43
CA ILE A 13 -1.43 -7.50 -7.49
C ILE A 13 -0.72 -8.47 -6.53
N PRO A 14 0.62 -8.50 -6.45
CA PRO A 14 1.32 -9.36 -5.49
C PRO A 14 0.92 -9.09 -4.04
N LEU A 15 0.70 -7.84 -3.64
CA LEU A 15 0.29 -7.49 -2.27
C LEU A 15 -1.10 -8.06 -1.94
N ILE A 16 -2.02 -8.02 -2.91
CA ILE A 16 -3.37 -8.61 -2.75
C ILE A 16 -3.27 -10.09 -2.43
N PHE A 17 -2.46 -10.83 -3.20
CA PHE A 17 -2.34 -12.27 -3.03
C PHE A 17 -1.49 -12.69 -1.83
N ASN A 18 -0.41 -11.95 -1.54
CA ASN A 18 0.49 -12.27 -0.43
C ASN A 18 -0.14 -11.97 0.93
N TYR A 19 -0.90 -10.87 1.04
CA TYR A 19 -1.45 -10.41 2.32
C TYR A 19 -2.97 -10.57 2.45
N HIS A 20 -3.64 -11.02 1.38
CA HIS A 20 -5.09 -11.19 1.33
C HIS A 20 -5.83 -9.93 1.80
N ILE A 21 -5.51 -8.79 1.17
CA ILE A 21 -6.11 -7.47 1.44
C ILE A 21 -6.93 -6.98 0.26
N TYR A 22 -7.74 -5.94 0.48
CA TYR A 22 -8.53 -5.35 -0.59
C TYR A 22 -7.64 -4.69 -1.63
N VAL A 23 -8.13 -4.62 -2.87
CA VAL A 23 -7.45 -3.95 -3.99
C VAL A 23 -7.07 -2.51 -3.63
N ALA A 24 -7.98 -1.79 -2.94
CA ALA A 24 -7.73 -0.41 -2.52
C ALA A 24 -6.55 -0.30 -1.54
N ASP A 25 -6.50 -1.17 -0.53
CA ASP A 25 -5.42 -1.21 0.46
C ASP A 25 -4.05 -1.50 -0.20
N ALA A 26 -4.02 -2.45 -1.12
CA ALA A 26 -2.83 -2.79 -1.88
C ALA A 26 -2.35 -1.61 -2.75
N ILE A 27 -3.27 -0.92 -3.43
CA ILE A 27 -2.96 0.28 -4.21
C ILE A 27 -2.44 1.40 -3.29
N GLN A 28 -3.02 1.58 -2.10
CA GLN A 28 -2.55 2.58 -1.14
C GLN A 28 -1.10 2.32 -0.71
N ILE A 29 -0.76 1.08 -0.34
CA ILE A 29 0.63 0.70 -0.01
C ILE A 29 1.54 0.91 -1.22
N CYS A 30 1.15 0.40 -2.39
CA CYS A 30 1.98 0.46 -3.59
C CYS A 30 2.25 1.91 -4.02
N SER A 31 1.23 2.76 -3.97
CA SER A 31 1.35 4.19 -4.30
C SER A 31 2.26 4.92 -3.31
N CYS A 32 2.16 4.59 -2.02
CA CYS A 32 3.03 5.12 -0.97
C CYS A 32 4.50 4.80 -1.24
N LYS A 33 4.81 3.56 -1.64
CA LYS A 33 6.17 3.13 -2.02
C LYS A 33 6.67 3.85 -3.27
N GLN A 34 5.84 3.91 -4.32
CA GLN A 34 6.22 4.50 -5.61
C GLN A 34 6.55 5.99 -5.46
N GLU A 35 5.74 6.72 -4.69
CA GLU A 35 5.91 8.15 -4.44
C GLU A 35 6.88 8.45 -3.29
N LYS A 36 7.47 7.42 -2.66
CA LYS A 36 8.39 7.54 -1.52
C LYS A 36 7.82 8.42 -0.40
N CYS A 37 6.56 8.18 -0.04
CA CYS A 37 5.91 8.98 0.99
C CYS A 37 6.68 8.89 2.32
N ASN A 38 6.74 9.99 3.04
CA ASN A 38 7.36 10.05 4.36
C ASN A 38 6.54 9.37 5.45
N LEU A 39 5.23 9.20 5.23
CA LEU A 39 4.32 8.69 6.24
C LEU A 39 3.08 8.05 5.59
N PHE A 40 2.68 6.90 6.11
CA PHE A 40 1.41 6.25 5.82
C PHE A 40 0.50 6.33 7.04
N VAL A 41 -0.68 6.94 6.89
CA VAL A 41 -1.62 7.10 8.01
C VAL A 41 -2.80 6.16 7.82
N THR A 42 -3.05 5.30 8.81
CA THR A 42 -4.20 4.39 8.77
C THR A 42 -4.70 4.02 10.16
N PHE A 43 -6.02 3.90 10.30
CA PHE A 43 -6.64 3.36 11.51
C PHE A 43 -6.89 1.84 11.42
N ASP A 44 -6.64 1.24 10.26
CA ASP A 44 -6.75 -0.20 10.08
C ASP A 44 -5.47 -0.88 10.56
N LYS A 45 -5.62 -1.71 11.61
CA LYS A 45 -4.51 -2.42 12.24
C LYS A 45 -3.79 -3.38 11.28
N LYS A 46 -4.54 -4.14 10.46
CA LYS A 46 -3.96 -5.10 9.53
C LYS A 46 -3.17 -4.36 8.46
N LEU A 47 -3.72 -3.28 7.94
CA LEU A 47 -3.05 -2.46 6.93
C LEU A 47 -1.78 -1.79 7.47
N ARG A 48 -1.80 -1.35 8.72
CA ARG A 48 -0.62 -0.82 9.42
C ARG A 48 0.50 -1.85 9.51
N GLU A 49 0.19 -3.07 9.92
CA GLU A 49 1.18 -4.16 10.03
C GLU A 49 1.79 -4.48 8.66
N ILE A 50 0.98 -4.58 7.61
CA ILE A 50 1.46 -4.84 6.26
C ILE A 50 2.32 -3.70 5.71
N ALA A 51 1.91 -2.44 5.92
CA ALA A 51 2.70 -1.29 5.49
C ALA A 51 4.07 -1.24 6.19
N MET A 52 4.14 -1.62 7.47
CA MET A 52 5.40 -1.76 8.20
C MET A 52 6.28 -2.91 7.63
N ASP A 53 5.68 -4.06 7.31
CA ASP A 53 6.38 -5.18 6.66
C ASP A 53 6.96 -4.80 5.29
N GLU A 54 6.27 -3.91 4.57
CA GLU A 54 6.70 -3.32 3.30
C GLU A 54 7.72 -2.18 3.45
N GLY A 55 8.18 -1.91 4.68
CA GLY A 55 9.24 -0.94 5.00
C GLY A 55 8.78 0.51 5.05
N ILE A 56 7.48 0.76 5.22
CA ILE A 56 6.89 2.10 5.23
C ILE A 56 6.74 2.58 6.68
N GLU A 57 7.03 3.85 6.94
CA GLU A 57 6.72 4.48 8.22
C GLU A 57 5.21 4.69 8.38
N VAL A 58 4.64 4.23 9.51
CA VAL A 58 3.18 4.24 9.73
C VAL A 58 2.82 4.92 11.05
N ILE A 59 1.79 5.77 11.02
CA ILE A 59 1.11 6.35 12.19
C ILE A 59 -0.35 5.93 12.22
#